data_AF-A0A967PUJ8-F1
#
_entry.id   AF-A0A967PUJ8-F1
#
_cell.length_a   1.000
_cell.length_b   1.000
_cell.length_c   1.000
_cell.angle_alpha   90.00
_cell.angle_beta   90.00
_cell.angle_gamma   90.00
#
_symmetry.space_group_name_H-M   'P 1'
#
loop_
_entity.id
_entity.type
_entity.pdbx_description
1 polymer ?
#
loop_
_entity_poly.entity_id
_entity_poly.type
_entity_poly.pdbx_seq_one_letter_code
_entity_poly.pdbx_strand_id
1 'polypeptide(L)' 'TQYRSEIYVYDDAQRAAAEASLERYQTRLRDGGFGDIVTTVVDAPEFYFAEEYHQQYLHKNPGGYCNHGFCQVSYA' A
#
# COMPACT_ATOMS: atom_id res chain seq x y z
N THR A 1 -3.68 -11.97 8.40
CA THR A 1 -4.90 -11.16 8.53
C THR A 1 -5.18 -10.47 7.19
N GLN A 2 -6.37 -9.90 7.03
CA GLN A 2 -6.90 -9.36 5.76
C GLN A 2 -6.46 -7.91 5.44
N TYR A 3 -6.01 -7.13 6.43
CA TYR A 3 -5.60 -5.73 6.24
C TYR A 3 -4.14 -5.55 6.62
N ARG A 4 -3.24 -5.81 5.68
CA ARG A 4 -1.80 -5.60 5.82
C ARG A 4 -1.28 -4.84 4.60
N SER A 5 -0.18 -4.12 4.79
CA SER A 5 0.47 -3.36 3.71
C SER A 5 1.33 -4.29 2.87
N GLU A 6 1.07 -4.38 1.56
CA GLU A 6 1.86 -5.19 0.63
C GLU A 6 2.01 -4.46 -0.71
N ILE A 7 3.12 -4.74 -1.40
CA ILE A 7 3.38 -4.35 -2.77
C ILE A 7 3.57 -5.64 -3.58
N TYR A 8 2.71 -5.84 -4.58
CA TYR A 8 2.82 -6.95 -5.53
C TYR A 8 3.59 -6.51 -6.77
N VAL A 9 4.61 -7.27 -7.14
CA VAL A 9 5.47 -6.97 -8.30
C VAL A 9 5.39 -8.07 -9.35
N TYR A 10 5.53 -7.70 -10.62
CA TYR A 10 5.52 -8.63 -11.76
C TYR A 10 6.91 -8.85 -12.37
N ASP A 11 7.88 -8.02 -12.02
CA ASP A 11 9.24 -8.08 -12.56
C ASP A 11 10.26 -7.48 -11.57
N ASP A 12 11.54 -7.73 -11.86
CA ASP A 12 12.67 -7.29 -11.03
C ASP A 12 12.83 -5.77 -11.02
N ALA A 13 12.40 -5.06 -12.07
CA ALA A 13 12.48 -3.61 -12.12
C ALA A 13 11.49 -2.97 -11.14
N GLN A 14 10.28 -3.50 -11.06
CA GLN A 14 9.27 -3.11 -10.07
C GLN A 14 9.72 -3.46 -8.66
N ARG A 15 10.34 -4.63 -8.45
CA ARG A 15 10.92 -5.01 -7.16
C ARG A 15 11.97 -4.00 -6.70
N ALA A 16 12.95 -3.71 -7.54
CA ALA A 16 14.01 -2.75 -7.22
C ALA A 16 13.46 -1.35 -6.93
N ALA A 17 12.46 -0.89 -7.70
CA ALA A 17 11.82 0.40 -7.48
C ALA A 17 11.03 0.45 -6.15
N ALA A 18 10.30 -0.63 -5.83
CA ALA A 18 9.55 -0.74 -4.57
C ALA A 18 10.49 -0.72 -3.37
N GLU A 19 11.55 -1.54 -3.39
CA GLU A 19 12.55 -1.62 -2.32
C GLU A 19 13.28 -0.28 -2.11
N ALA A 20 13.70 0.39 -3.19
CA ALA A 20 14.31 1.71 -3.12
C ALA A 20 13.35 2.76 -2.52
N SER A 21 12.05 2.68 -2.85
CA SER A 21 11.05 3.58 -2.29
C SER A 21 10.80 3.31 -0.80
N LEU A 22 10.79 2.05 -0.38
CA LEU A 22 10.67 1.67 1.04
C LEU A 22 11.84 2.21 1.85
N GLU A 23 13.08 2.02 1.39
CA GLU A 23 14.28 2.53 2.04
C GLU A 23 14.22 4.05 2.20
N ARG A 24 13.86 4.77 1.12
CA ARG A 24 13.73 6.23 1.15
C ARG A 24 12.69 6.69 2.17
N TYR A 25 11.52 6.06 2.19
CA TYR A 25 10.43 6.47 3.08
C TYR A 25 10.68 6.08 4.54
N GLN A 26 11.40 4.98 4.78
CA GLN A 26 11.74 4.51 6.11
C GLN A 26 12.45 5.58 6.94
N THR A 27 13.36 6.34 6.32
CA THR A 27 14.04 7.46 6.98
C THR A 27 13.04 8.50 7.46
N ARG A 28 12.06 8.89 6.62
CA ARG A 28 11.03 9.87 6.97
C ARG A 28 10.14 9.39 8.11
N LEU A 29 9.76 8.11 8.10
CA LEU A 29 8.94 7.54 9.17
C LEU A 29 9.68 7.49 10.50
N ARG A 30 10.98 7.19 10.50
CA ARG A 30 11.80 7.25 11.72
C ARG A 30 11.94 8.67 12.23
N ASP A 31 12.23 9.62 11.36
CA ASP A 31 12.30 11.05 11.71
C ASP A 31 10.98 11.55 12.31
N GLY A 32 9.86 11.05 11.81
CA GLY A 32 8.51 11.34 12.31
C GLY A 32 8.09 10.56 13.56
N GLY A 33 8.91 9.61 14.06
CA GLY A 33 8.58 8.80 15.23
C GLY A 33 7.56 7.67 14.99
N PHE A 34 7.31 7.27 13.73
CA PHE A 34 6.32 6.24 13.36
C PHE A 34 6.89 4.81 13.39
N GLY A 35 8.20 4.66 13.59
CA GLY A 35 8.87 3.36 13.65
C GLY A 35 9.18 2.76 12.28
N ASP A 36 9.28 1.43 12.24
CA ASP A 36 9.67 0.70 11.04
C ASP A 36 8.49 0.38 10.12
N ILE A 37 8.74 0.43 8.82
CA ILE A 37 7.78 0.03 7.79
C ILE A 37 7.55 -1.47 7.88
N VAL A 38 6.28 -1.86 7.87
CA VAL A 38 5.82 -3.26 7.84
C VAL A 38 5.36 -3.73 6.46
N THR A 39 5.42 -2.87 5.46
CA THR A 39 5.08 -3.20 4.06
C THR A 39 6.04 -4.26 3.52
N THR A 40 5.48 -5.34 2.94
CA THR A 40 6.25 -6.40 2.28
C THR A 40 6.21 -6.24 0.76
N VAL A 41 7.27 -6.68 0.06
CA VAL A 41 7.35 -6.73 -1.41
C VAL A 41 7.38 -8.19 -1.85
N VAL A 42 6.34 -8.63 -2.54
CA VAL A 42 6.16 -10.04 -2.92
C VAL A 42 5.79 -10.15 -4.40
N ASP A 43 6.13 -11.28 -5.02
CA ASP A 43 5.70 -11.53 -6.40
C ASP A 43 4.17 -11.60 -6.46
N ALA A 44 3.58 -11.03 -7.50
CA ALA A 44 2.13 -10.99 -7.66
C ALA A 44 1.57 -12.43 -7.73
N PRO A 45 0.75 -12.85 -6.75
CA PRO A 45 0.10 -14.15 -6.80
C PRO A 45 -1.05 -14.13 -7.79
N GLU A 46 -1.75 -15.25 -7.93
CA GLU A 46 -3.05 -15.27 -8.60
C GLU A 46 -4.00 -14.26 -7.92
N PHE A 47 -4.60 -13.39 -8.73
CA PHE A 47 -5.53 -12.37 -8.26
C PHE A 47 -6.97 -12.85 -8.41
N TYR A 48 -7.71 -12.87 -7.31
CA TYR A 48 -9.13 -13.19 -7.29
C TYR A 48 -9.95 -11.91 -7.20
N PHE A 49 -10.86 -11.72 -8.16
CA PHE A 49 -11.78 -10.59 -8.13
C PHE A 49 -12.72 -10.69 -6.92
N ALA A 50 -12.85 -9.58 -6.19
CA ALA A 50 -13.94 -9.41 -5.24
C ALA A 50 -15.29 -9.30 -5.95
N GLU A 51 -16.37 -9.52 -5.22
CA GLU A 51 -17.75 -9.46 -5.70
C GLU A 51 -18.09 -8.12 -6.36
N GLU A 52 -19.07 -8.10 -7.26
CA GLU A 52 -19.41 -6.94 -8.09
C GLU A 52 -19.72 -5.67 -7.30
N TYR A 53 -20.34 -5.81 -6.11
CA TYR A 53 -20.66 -4.66 -5.27
C TYR A 53 -19.42 -3.99 -4.65
N HIS A 54 -18.29 -4.69 -4.56
CA HIS A 54 -17.00 -4.12 -4.15
C HIS A 54 -16.35 -3.31 -5.27
N GLN A 55 -16.61 -3.67 -6.52
CA GLN A 55 -16.01 -3.02 -7.68
C GLN A 55 -16.52 -1.57 -7.79
N GLN A 56 -15.57 -0.61 -7.79
CA GLN A 56 -15.84 0.83 -7.82
C GLN A 56 -16.84 1.29 -6.73
N TYR A 57 -16.82 0.66 -5.55
CA TYR A 57 -17.76 0.93 -4.46
C TYR A 57 -17.90 2.41 -4.11
N LEU A 58 -16.78 3.15 -3.97
CA LEU A 58 -16.81 4.57 -3.61
C LEU A 58 -17.29 5.49 -4.74
N HIS A 59 -17.17 5.06 -6.01
CA HIS A 59 -17.79 5.77 -7.12
C HIS A 59 -19.32 5.59 -7.11
N LYS A 60 -19.78 4.36 -6.84
CA LYS A 60 -21.21 4.02 -6.71
C LYS A 60 -21.83 4.64 -5.46
N ASN A 61 -21.05 4.86 -4.41
CA ASN A 61 -21.48 5.40 -3.12
C ASN A 61 -20.56 6.58 -2.71
N PRO A 62 -20.82 7.82 -3.18
CA PRO A 62 -19.94 8.97 -2.90
C PRO A 62 -19.78 9.34 -1.42
N GLY A 63 -20.72 8.92 -0.56
CA GLY A 63 -20.63 9.03 0.91
C GLY A 63 -20.31 7.70 1.60
N GLY A 64 -19.86 6.69 0.85
CA GLY A 64 -19.52 5.37 1.35
C GLY A 64 -18.34 5.41 2.31
N TYR A 65 -18.28 4.42 3.19
CA TYR A 65 -17.23 4.36 4.21
C TYR A 65 -15.85 4.13 3.59
N CYS A 66 -14.89 4.97 3.98
CA CYS A 66 -13.48 4.81 3.67
C CYS A 66 -12.66 5.13 4.92
N ASN A 67 -11.91 4.16 5.43
CA ASN A 67 -11.03 4.31 6.59
C ASN A 67 -9.61 4.75 6.22
N HIS A 68 -9.35 5.07 4.95
CA HIS A 68 -8.03 5.49 4.50
C HIS A 68 -7.76 6.94 4.95
N GLY A 69 -6.80 7.09 5.85
CA GLY A 69 -6.15 8.38 6.14
C GLY A 69 -4.80 8.46 5.41
N PHE A 70 -4.31 9.68 5.18
CA PHE A 70 -2.92 9.84 4.74
C PHE A 70 -1.97 9.50 5.88
N CYS A 71 -0.83 8.88 5.56
CA CYS A 71 0.27 8.79 6.51
C CYS A 71 0.73 10.22 6.79
N GLN A 72 0.74 10.65 8.06
CA GLN A 72 1.00 12.04 8.47
C GLN A 72 2.47 12.47 8.27
N VAL A 73 3.21 11.77 7.40
CA VAL A 73 4.62 11.99 7.08
C VAL A 73 4.73 12.22 5.58
N SER A 74 5.38 13.32 5.18
CA SER A 74 5.63 13.56 3.75
C SER A 74 6.68 12.60 3.22
N TYR A 75 6.47 12.11 2.00
CA TYR A 75 7.46 11.31 1.28
C TYR A 75 8.72 12.11 0.92
N ALA A 76 8.54 13.38 0.55
CA ALA A 76 9.59 14.34 0.24
C ALA A 76 9.30 15.66 0.95
#